data_AF-A0A914M962-F1
#
_entry.id   AF-A0A914M962-F1
#
_cell.length_a   1.000
_cell.length_b   1.000
_cell.length_c   1.000
_cell.angle_alpha   90.00
_cell.angle_beta   90.00
_cell.angle_gamma   90.00
#
_symmetry.space_group_name_H-M   'P 1'
#
loop_
_entity.id
_entity.type
_entity.pdbx_description
1 polymer ?
#
loop_
_entity_poly.entity_id
_entity_poly.type
_entity_poly.pdbx_seq_one_letter_code
_entity_poly.pdbx_strand_id
1 'polypeptide(L)'
;MGDDKWNGTRNINIIKWELGSDFQSVIDSFNCCTNEFAKNHIFKRLKWLGNKYYSHLITLLYLAVWHGYHLGYFMLFAFEFMCMVAQEQLYTFIAFGPPQFRHLINLWWAKPFCWLFGRLNICVSMAFAFLTFGLVKKEIWITPLKSMYFYGYIIYFIVWPTLFTFVLRPLIKKPKILKDEQNGVLIKNSPVATQINEEKKEI
;
A
#
# COMPACT_ATOMS: atom_id res chain seq x y z
N MET A 1 -14.14 31.67 -4.15
CA MET A 1 -15.29 30.74 -4.07
C MET A 1 -14.75 29.34 -4.24
N GLY A 2 -15.00 28.45 -3.27
CA GLY A 2 -14.70 27.03 -3.45
C GLY A 2 -15.76 26.43 -4.35
N ASP A 3 -15.35 25.73 -5.42
CA ASP A 3 -16.30 24.94 -6.19
C ASP A 3 -16.95 23.93 -5.24
N ASP A 4 -18.26 24.04 -5.06
CA ASP A 4 -19.06 23.03 -4.36
C ASP A 4 -18.99 21.73 -5.17
N LYS A 5 -17.95 20.94 -4.88
CA LYS A 5 -17.85 19.58 -5.38
C LYS A 5 -18.92 18.81 -4.62
N TRP A 6 -19.99 18.40 -5.31
CA TRP A 6 -21.05 17.52 -4.82
C TRP A 6 -20.55 16.09 -4.57
N ASN A 7 -19.38 15.95 -3.95
CA ASN A 7 -18.67 14.70 -3.71
C ASN A 7 -18.65 14.30 -2.22
N GLY A 8 -19.31 15.04 -1.34
CA GLY A 8 -19.34 14.78 0.11
C GLY A 8 -19.93 13.41 0.49
N THR A 9 -20.78 12.83 -0.36
CA THR A 9 -21.34 11.47 -0.19
C THR A 9 -20.71 10.45 -1.12
N ARG A 10 -19.66 10.81 -1.87
CA ARG A 10 -19.06 9.92 -2.86
C ARG A 10 -18.20 8.86 -2.17
N ASN A 11 -18.73 7.64 -2.10
CA ASN A 11 -18.04 6.53 -1.46
C ASN A 11 -17.06 5.77 -2.36
N ILE A 12 -17.13 6.00 -3.68
CA ILE A 12 -16.27 5.33 -4.68
C ILE A 12 -15.66 6.35 -5.65
N ASN A 13 -14.35 6.27 -5.86
CA ASN A 13 -13.64 7.04 -6.89
C ASN A 13 -13.27 6.17 -8.10
N ILE A 14 -14.14 6.13 -9.10
CA ILE A 14 -14.04 5.26 -10.28
C ILE A 14 -12.69 5.39 -11.01
N ILE A 15 -12.24 6.62 -11.27
CA ILE A 15 -11.00 6.85 -12.03
C ILE A 15 -9.79 6.29 -11.27
N LYS A 16 -9.72 6.56 -9.96
CA LYS A 16 -8.63 6.08 -9.09
C LYS A 16 -8.71 4.56 -8.87
N TRP A 17 -9.92 4.01 -8.87
CA TRP A 17 -10.18 2.58 -8.78
C TRP A 17 -9.70 1.84 -10.03
N GLU A 18 -9.99 2.34 -11.23
CA GLU A 18 -9.66 1.66 -12.48
C GLU A 18 -8.20 1.86 -12.91
N LEU A 19 -7.68 3.09 -12.79
CA LEU A 19 -6.33 3.42 -13.25
C LEU A 19 -5.25 3.22 -12.16
N GLY A 20 -5.65 2.94 -10.92
CA GLY A 20 -4.72 2.71 -9.81
C GLY A 20 -3.94 1.40 -9.98
N SER A 21 -2.61 1.51 -9.88
CA SER A 21 -1.66 0.37 -9.88
C SER A 21 -1.16 -0.02 -8.50
N ASP A 22 -1.67 0.63 -7.45
CA ASP A 22 -1.21 0.48 -6.07
C ASP A 22 -2.37 0.10 -5.14
N PHE A 23 -2.12 -0.75 -4.15
CA PHE A 23 -3.07 -1.11 -3.08
C PHE A 23 -3.57 0.14 -2.33
N GLN A 24 -2.72 1.15 -2.12
CA GLN A 24 -3.15 2.43 -1.55
C GLN A 24 -4.19 3.13 -2.43
N SER A 25 -4.08 3.02 -3.76
CA SER A 25 -5.04 3.63 -4.68
C SER A 25 -6.41 2.97 -4.59
N VAL A 26 -6.44 1.65 -4.39
CA VAL A 26 -7.67 0.87 -4.15
C VAL A 26 -8.33 1.28 -2.84
N ILE A 27 -7.58 1.31 -1.74
CA ILE A 27 -8.10 1.70 -0.42
C ILE A 27 -8.64 3.13 -0.48
N ASP A 28 -7.91 4.07 -1.06
CA ASP A 28 -8.37 5.46 -1.15
C ASP A 28 -9.58 5.64 -2.09
N SER A 29 -9.85 4.69 -3.00
CA SER A 29 -10.93 4.79 -3.98
C SER A 29 -12.18 4.02 -3.60
N PHE A 30 -12.10 3.05 -2.68
CA PHE A 30 -13.25 2.34 -2.15
C PHE A 30 -13.54 2.80 -0.72
N ASN A 31 -14.82 2.95 -0.39
CA ASN A 31 -15.27 3.39 0.93
C ASN A 31 -14.58 4.69 1.41
N CYS A 32 -14.49 5.69 0.52
CA CYS A 32 -13.69 6.90 0.71
C CYS A 32 -13.99 7.61 2.04
N CYS A 33 -15.25 7.74 2.43
CA CYS A 33 -15.65 8.41 3.67
C CYS A 33 -15.14 7.66 4.91
N THR A 34 -15.27 6.33 4.92
CA THR A 34 -14.79 5.50 6.03
C THR A 34 -13.27 5.50 6.12
N ASN A 35 -12.58 5.45 4.97
CA ASN A 35 -11.12 5.50 4.94
C ASN A 35 -10.58 6.87 5.36
N GLU A 36 -11.27 7.95 5.01
CA GLU A 36 -10.93 9.29 5.50
C GLU A 36 -11.17 9.42 7.01
N PHE A 37 -12.29 8.88 7.52
CA PHE A 37 -12.55 8.80 8.95
C PHE A 37 -11.45 8.01 9.68
N ALA A 38 -11.16 6.79 9.24
CA ALA A 38 -10.15 5.91 9.84
C ALA A 38 -8.75 6.54 9.81
N LYS A 39 -8.38 7.18 8.69
CA LYS A 39 -7.11 7.90 8.56
C LYS A 39 -7.00 9.06 9.55
N ASN A 40 -8.04 9.88 9.66
CA ASN A 40 -8.00 11.10 10.46
C ASN A 40 -8.21 10.85 11.96
N HIS A 41 -9.12 9.94 12.32
CA HIS A 41 -9.54 9.72 13.70
C HIS A 41 -8.83 8.57 14.39
N ILE A 42 -8.26 7.63 13.63
CA ILE A 42 -7.60 6.45 14.20
C ILE A 42 -6.12 6.53 13.86
N PHE A 43 -5.74 6.35 12.60
CA PHE A 43 -4.34 6.27 12.19
C PHE A 43 -3.50 7.48 12.63
N LYS A 44 -3.97 8.71 12.36
CA LYS A 44 -3.28 9.94 12.78
C LYS A 44 -3.22 10.08 14.30
N ARG A 45 -4.26 9.66 15.02
CA ARG A 45 -4.27 9.71 16.49
C ARG A 45 -3.34 8.68 17.09
N LEU A 46 -3.08 7.56 16.41
CA LEU A 46 -2.13 6.52 16.82
C LEU A 46 -0.67 6.83 16.48
N LYS A 47 -0.34 8.05 16.00
CA LYS A 47 1.05 8.44 15.72
C LYS A 47 1.95 8.44 16.97
N TRP A 48 1.38 8.57 18.17
CA TRP A 48 2.14 8.53 19.42
C TRP A 48 2.83 7.19 19.68
N LEU A 49 2.40 6.09 19.03
CA LEU A 49 3.06 4.78 19.15
C LEU A 49 4.46 4.75 18.51
N GLY A 50 4.85 5.76 17.74
CA GLY A 50 6.20 5.87 17.16
C GLY A 50 6.50 4.88 16.02
N ASN A 51 5.57 3.99 15.65
CA ASN A 51 5.74 3.05 14.55
C ASN A 51 4.50 3.02 13.64
N LYS A 52 4.72 3.36 12.37
CA LYS A 52 3.72 3.36 11.30
C LYS A 52 2.99 2.02 11.16
N TYR A 53 3.70 0.90 11.29
CA TYR A 53 3.13 -0.43 11.11
C TYR A 53 2.12 -0.77 12.21
N TYR A 54 2.42 -0.43 13.47
CA TYR A 54 1.47 -0.64 14.57
C TYR A 54 0.25 0.25 14.43
N SER A 55 0.42 1.54 14.09
CA SER A 55 -0.71 2.44 13.86
C SER A 55 -1.60 1.95 12.71
N HIS A 56 -1.01 1.42 11.64
CA HIS A 56 -1.74 0.84 10.52
C HIS A 56 -2.50 -0.44 10.91
N LEU A 57 -1.82 -1.39 11.57
CA LEU A 57 -2.40 -2.64 12.02
C LEU A 57 -3.60 -2.40 12.95
N ILE A 58 -3.48 -1.48 13.91
CA ILE A 58 -4.57 -1.17 14.85
C ILE A 58 -5.74 -0.49 14.11
N THR A 59 -5.45 0.35 13.11
CA THR A 59 -6.50 0.98 12.29
C THR A 59 -7.29 -0.07 11.50
N LEU A 60 -6.61 -1.04 10.90
CA LEU A 60 -7.25 -2.15 10.18
C LEU A 60 -8.00 -3.10 11.13
N LEU A 61 -7.46 -3.34 12.32
CA LEU A 61 -8.14 -4.13 13.35
C LEU A 61 -9.45 -3.46 13.80
N TYR A 62 -9.44 -2.13 13.98
CA TYR A 62 -10.66 -1.39 14.26
C TYR A 62 -11.68 -1.55 13.13
N LEU A 63 -11.25 -1.43 11.87
CA LEU A 63 -12.13 -1.61 10.71
C LEU A 63 -12.69 -3.03 10.64
N ALA A 64 -11.92 -4.05 11.03
CA ALA A 64 -12.39 -5.43 11.12
C ALA A 64 -13.52 -5.57 12.15
N VAL A 65 -13.31 -5.04 13.36
CA VAL A 65 -14.31 -5.08 14.43
C VAL A 65 -15.55 -4.26 14.06
N TRP A 66 -15.37 -3.13 13.37
CA TRP A 66 -16.48 -2.29 12.88
C TRP A 66 -17.37 -3.03 11.88
N HIS A 67 -16.82 -3.92 11.04
CA HIS A 67 -17.61 -4.77 10.14
C HIS A 67 -18.32 -5.93 10.87
N GLY A 68 -17.78 -6.38 12.01
CA GLY A 68 -18.42 -7.36 12.89
C GLY A 68 -17.44 -8.42 13.43
N TYR A 69 -17.98 -9.39 14.17
CA TYR A 69 -17.19 -10.43 14.85
C TYR A 69 -16.94 -11.69 13.98
N HIS A 70 -17.18 -11.61 12.68
CA HIS A 70 -16.95 -12.73 11.77
C HIS A 70 -15.48 -12.86 11.41
N LEU A 71 -14.95 -14.09 11.48
CA LEU A 71 -13.55 -14.40 11.19
C LEU A 71 -13.08 -13.92 9.81
N GLY A 72 -13.98 -13.92 8.82
CA GLY A 72 -13.67 -13.46 7.47
C GLY A 72 -13.19 -12.01 7.38
N TYR A 73 -13.72 -11.11 8.25
CA TYR A 73 -13.28 -9.72 8.30
C TYR A 73 -11.85 -9.58 8.81
N PHE A 74 -11.51 -10.28 9.89
CA PHE A 74 -10.14 -10.28 10.41
C PHE A 74 -9.14 -10.82 9.37
N MET A 75 -9.51 -11.89 8.66
CA MET A 75 -8.68 -12.46 7.61
C MET A 75 -8.48 -11.52 6.42
N LEU A 76 -9.53 -10.79 6.02
CA LEU A 76 -9.47 -9.77 4.97
C LEU A 76 -8.48 -8.66 5.35
N PHE A 77 -8.69 -8.03 6.51
CA PHE A 77 -7.89 -6.88 6.95
C PHE A 77 -6.45 -7.28 7.28
N ALA A 78 -6.20 -8.49 7.78
CA ALA A 78 -4.85 -9.02 7.94
C ALA A 78 -4.16 -9.24 6.59
N PHE A 79 -4.89 -9.75 5.59
CA PHE A 79 -4.38 -9.90 4.24
C PHE A 79 -4.06 -8.54 3.60
N GLU A 80 -4.96 -7.57 3.72
CA GLU A 80 -4.75 -6.18 3.27
C GLU A 80 -3.48 -5.58 3.89
N PHE A 81 -3.29 -5.74 5.21
CA PHE A 81 -2.08 -5.28 5.89
C PHE A 81 -0.81 -5.88 5.26
N MET A 82 -0.79 -7.19 5.02
CA MET A 82 0.37 -7.86 4.42
C MET A 82 0.62 -7.43 2.97
N CYS A 83 -0.42 -7.23 2.16
CA CYS A 83 -0.27 -6.68 0.81
C CYS A 83 0.31 -5.27 0.83
N MET A 84 -0.14 -4.42 1.75
CA MET A 84 0.35 -3.05 1.91
C MET A 84 1.81 -3.02 2.37
N VAL A 85 2.19 -3.89 3.32
CA VAL A 85 3.59 -4.07 3.74
C VAL A 85 4.45 -4.55 2.57
N ALA A 86 3.96 -5.52 1.80
CA ALA A 86 4.67 -6.05 0.65
C ALA A 86 4.91 -4.99 -0.43
N GLN A 87 3.89 -4.18 -0.72
CA GLN A 87 4.02 -3.06 -1.65
C GLN A 87 5.04 -2.02 -1.16
N GLU A 88 4.99 -1.62 0.11
CA GLU A 88 5.94 -0.64 0.66
C GLU A 88 7.38 -1.17 0.58
N GLN A 89 7.58 -2.46 0.84
CA GLN A 89 8.86 -3.14 0.69
C GLN A 89 9.33 -3.18 -0.77
N LEU A 90 8.44 -3.46 -1.71
CA LEU A 90 8.73 -3.43 -3.14
C LEU A 90 9.13 -2.03 -3.61
N TYR A 91 8.42 -0.98 -3.16
CA TYR A 91 8.75 0.41 -3.50
C TYR A 91 10.07 0.87 -2.89
N THR A 92 10.36 0.42 -1.66
CA THR A 92 11.66 0.65 -1.02
C THR A 92 12.78 0.00 -1.84
N PHE A 93 12.57 -1.24 -2.31
CA PHE A 93 13.53 -1.93 -3.18
C PHE A 93 13.69 -1.24 -4.54
N ILE A 94 12.60 -0.80 -5.17
CA ILE A 94 12.64 -0.05 -6.43
C ILE A 94 13.41 1.27 -6.28
N ALA A 95 13.25 1.96 -5.15
CA ALA A 95 13.89 3.25 -4.89
C ALA A 95 15.39 3.14 -4.55
N PHE A 96 15.75 2.15 -3.71
CA PHE A 96 17.09 2.01 -3.11
C PHE A 96 17.86 0.75 -3.54
N GLY A 97 17.30 -0.04 -4.46
CA GLY A 97 17.92 -1.24 -5.00
C GLY A 97 19.03 -0.94 -6.00
N PRO A 98 19.50 -1.96 -6.72
CA PRO A 98 20.59 -1.82 -7.68
C PRO A 98 20.26 -0.79 -8.78
N PRO A 99 21.22 0.09 -9.16
CA PRO A 99 20.99 1.14 -10.14
C PRO A 99 20.59 0.59 -11.52
N GLN A 100 21.05 -0.61 -11.88
CA GLN A 100 20.67 -1.31 -13.12
C GLN A 100 19.18 -1.61 -13.17
N PHE A 101 18.62 -2.11 -12.06
CA PHE A 101 17.19 -2.40 -11.95
C PHE A 101 16.37 -1.12 -12.02
N ARG A 102 16.81 -0.07 -11.32
CA ARG A 102 16.15 1.24 -11.36
C ARG A 102 16.18 1.87 -12.75
N HIS A 103 17.26 1.71 -13.50
CA HIS A 103 17.32 2.17 -14.88
C HIS A 103 16.33 1.41 -15.76
N LEU A 104 16.28 0.07 -15.65
CA LEU A 104 15.39 -0.79 -16.43
C LEU A 104 13.91 -0.42 -16.25
N ILE A 105 13.44 -0.26 -15.02
CA ILE A 105 12.03 0.08 -14.72
C ILE A 105 11.65 1.51 -15.14
N ASN A 106 12.62 2.42 -15.26
CA ASN A 106 12.36 3.81 -15.65
C ASN A 106 12.29 4.00 -17.17
N LEU A 107 12.64 2.99 -17.95
CA LEU A 107 12.49 3.03 -19.40
C LEU A 107 11.02 3.22 -19.77
N TRP A 108 10.77 4.05 -20.79
CA TRP A 108 9.41 4.41 -21.23
C TRP A 108 8.57 3.18 -21.60
N TRP A 109 9.19 2.15 -22.19
CA TRP A 109 8.54 0.90 -22.56
C TRP A 109 8.29 -0.03 -21.37
N ALA A 110 9.05 0.08 -20.27
CA ALA A 110 8.89 -0.75 -19.08
C ALA A 110 7.71 -0.26 -18.21
N LYS A 111 7.40 1.04 -18.23
CA LYS A 111 6.29 1.65 -17.48
C LYS A 111 4.92 0.98 -17.69
N PRO A 112 4.44 0.72 -18.93
CA PRO A 112 3.16 0.03 -19.12
C PRO A 112 3.18 -1.41 -18.57
N PHE A 113 4.32 -2.12 -18.64
CA PHE A 113 4.44 -3.46 -18.04
C PHE A 113 4.41 -3.41 -16.51
N CYS A 114 5.09 -2.43 -15.90
CA CYS A 114 5.04 -2.24 -14.45
C CYS A 114 3.62 -1.88 -13.98
N TRP A 115 2.92 -1.01 -14.71
CA TRP A 115 1.53 -0.68 -14.43
C TRP A 115 0.61 -1.89 -14.56
N LEU A 116 0.74 -2.66 -15.66
CA LEU A 116 -0.03 -3.88 -15.88
C LEU A 116 0.21 -4.93 -14.79
N PHE A 117 1.48 -5.12 -14.41
CA PHE A 117 1.85 -6.02 -13.31
C PHE A 117 1.20 -5.60 -12.00
N GLY A 118 1.30 -4.32 -11.63
CA GLY A 118 0.65 -3.78 -10.42
C GLY A 118 -0.86 -3.97 -10.46
N ARG A 119 -1.50 -3.67 -11.61
CA ARG A 119 -2.94 -3.82 -11.80
C ARG A 119 -3.39 -5.28 -11.68
N LEU A 120 -2.71 -6.21 -12.33
CA LEU A 120 -3.01 -7.64 -12.22
C LEU A 120 -2.82 -8.15 -10.79
N ASN A 121 -1.73 -7.75 -10.13
CA ASN A 121 -1.45 -8.15 -8.76
C ASN A 121 -2.56 -7.68 -7.81
N ILE A 122 -3.01 -6.43 -7.97
CA ILE A 122 -4.13 -5.87 -7.22
C ILE A 122 -5.42 -6.63 -7.51
N CYS A 123 -5.81 -6.79 -8.78
CA CYS A 123 -7.08 -7.43 -9.11
C CYS A 123 -7.15 -8.86 -8.56
N VAL A 124 -6.08 -9.64 -8.69
CA VAL A 124 -6.00 -11.01 -8.17
C VAL A 124 -6.06 -11.03 -6.65
N SER A 125 -5.26 -10.19 -5.98
CA SER A 125 -5.20 -10.15 -4.52
C SER A 125 -6.51 -9.67 -3.91
N MET A 126 -7.12 -8.67 -4.53
CA MET A 126 -8.38 -8.09 -4.08
C MET A 126 -9.54 -9.06 -4.31
N ALA A 127 -9.59 -9.77 -5.45
CA ALA A 127 -10.56 -10.83 -5.68
C ALA A 127 -10.43 -11.97 -4.64
N PHE A 128 -9.20 -12.35 -4.32
CA PHE A 128 -8.92 -13.34 -3.27
C PHE A 128 -9.37 -12.87 -1.88
N ALA A 129 -9.06 -11.62 -1.54
CA ALA A 129 -9.45 -11.02 -0.26
C ALA A 129 -10.99 -10.92 -0.14
N PHE A 130 -11.67 -10.41 -1.17
CA PHE A 130 -13.13 -10.27 -1.16
C PHE A 130 -13.88 -11.60 -1.08
N LEU A 131 -13.26 -12.72 -1.45
CA LEU A 131 -13.85 -14.05 -1.28
C LEU A 131 -14.17 -14.34 0.19
N THR A 132 -13.30 -13.94 1.13
CA THR A 132 -13.52 -14.13 2.58
C THR A 132 -14.51 -13.12 3.15
N PHE A 133 -14.72 -11.99 2.46
CA PHE A 133 -15.67 -10.96 2.84
C PHE A 133 -17.09 -11.26 2.36
N GLY A 134 -17.23 -11.69 1.10
CA GLY A 134 -18.53 -11.95 0.48
C GLY A 134 -19.24 -13.17 1.05
N LEU A 135 -18.48 -14.16 1.52
CA LEU A 135 -19.01 -15.35 2.17
C LEU A 135 -18.83 -15.22 3.68
N VAL A 136 -19.79 -14.59 4.38
CA VAL A 136 -19.67 -14.27 5.81
C VAL A 136 -19.60 -15.51 6.71
N LYS A 137 -20.24 -16.63 6.32
CA LYS A 137 -20.25 -17.87 7.10
C LYS A 137 -18.93 -18.66 6.93
N LYS A 138 -18.26 -18.95 8.05
CA LYS A 138 -16.99 -19.69 8.12
C LYS A 138 -16.98 -21.00 7.33
N GLU A 139 -18.08 -21.75 7.40
CA GLU A 139 -18.21 -23.04 6.73
C GLU A 139 -18.25 -22.93 5.20
N ILE A 140 -18.60 -21.77 4.66
CA ILE A 140 -18.79 -21.56 3.23
C ILE A 140 -17.54 -20.97 2.59
N TRP A 141 -16.83 -20.03 3.23
CA TRP A 141 -15.63 -19.40 2.62
C TRP A 141 -14.36 -20.25 2.68
N ILE A 142 -14.25 -21.16 3.65
CA ILE A 142 -13.07 -22.03 3.79
C ILE A 142 -12.96 -23.01 2.62
N THR A 143 -14.10 -23.51 2.11
CA THR A 143 -14.13 -24.51 1.03
C THR A 143 -13.51 -23.98 -0.27
N PRO A 144 -13.91 -22.80 -0.81
CA PRO A 144 -13.23 -22.16 -1.93
C PRO A 144 -11.74 -21.88 -1.68
N LEU A 145 -11.37 -21.37 -0.50
CA LEU A 145 -9.96 -21.09 -0.20
C LEU A 145 -9.10 -22.35 -0.19
N LYS A 146 -9.62 -23.45 0.33
CA LYS A 146 -8.94 -24.74 0.33
C LYS A 146 -8.76 -25.25 -1.11
N SER A 147 -9.76 -25.08 -1.98
CA SER A 147 -9.65 -25.42 -3.40
C SER A 147 -8.59 -24.58 -4.12
N MET A 148 -8.34 -23.35 -3.66
CA MET A 148 -7.26 -22.49 -4.15
C MET A 148 -5.93 -22.68 -3.39
N TYR A 149 -5.83 -23.69 -2.52
CA TYR A 149 -4.64 -23.99 -1.71
C TYR A 149 -4.15 -22.82 -0.85
N PHE A 150 -5.01 -21.88 -0.49
CA PHE A 150 -4.64 -20.67 0.26
C PHE A 150 -3.47 -19.89 -0.38
N TYR A 151 -3.30 -19.95 -1.71
CA TYR A 151 -2.13 -19.40 -2.40
C TYR A 151 -1.85 -17.94 -2.04
N GLY A 152 -2.88 -17.10 -1.91
CA GLY A 152 -2.72 -15.68 -1.53
C GLY A 152 -2.05 -15.55 -0.16
N TYR A 153 -2.50 -16.30 0.84
CA TYR A 153 -1.88 -16.29 2.17
C TYR A 153 -0.45 -16.80 2.12
N ILE A 154 -0.19 -17.89 1.39
CA ILE A 154 1.17 -18.45 1.26
C ILE A 154 2.11 -17.41 0.62
N ILE A 155 1.66 -16.73 -0.44
CA ILE A 155 2.47 -15.72 -1.14
C ILE A 155 2.79 -14.55 -0.21
N TYR A 156 1.79 -13.94 0.42
CA TYR A 156 2.00 -12.70 1.18
C TYR A 156 2.53 -12.92 2.60
N PHE A 157 2.24 -14.05 3.26
CA PHE A 157 2.71 -14.32 4.63
C PHE A 157 4.02 -15.10 4.68
N ILE A 158 4.33 -15.91 3.66
CA ILE A 158 5.52 -16.78 3.67
C ILE A 158 6.49 -16.36 2.58
N VAL A 159 6.10 -16.50 1.30
CA VAL A 159 7.03 -16.33 0.17
C VAL A 159 7.60 -14.92 0.12
N TRP A 160 6.76 -13.90 0.22
CA TRP A 160 7.19 -12.51 0.11
C TRP A 160 8.09 -12.07 1.28
N PRO A 161 7.74 -12.26 2.57
CA PRO A 161 8.62 -11.91 3.68
C PRO A 161 9.97 -12.65 3.65
N THR A 162 9.97 -13.93 3.25
CA THR A 162 11.20 -14.72 3.07
C THR A 162 12.04 -14.14 1.94
N LEU A 163 11.45 -13.92 0.75
CA LEU A 163 12.13 -13.32 -0.39
C LEU A 163 12.70 -11.94 -0.05
N PHE A 164 11.91 -11.09 0.61
CA PHE A 164 12.34 -9.76 1.00
C PHE A 164 13.52 -9.82 1.97
N THR A 165 13.44 -10.66 3.01
CA THR A 165 14.46 -10.73 4.06
C THR A 165 15.79 -11.31 3.56
N PHE A 166 15.73 -12.39 2.76
CA PHE A 166 16.93 -13.11 2.34
C PHE A 166 17.54 -12.59 1.03
N VAL A 167 16.73 -12.06 0.10
CA VAL A 167 17.20 -11.67 -1.23
C VAL A 167 17.17 -10.17 -1.42
N LEU A 168 16.03 -9.51 -1.17
CA LEU A 168 15.88 -8.09 -1.53
C LEU A 168 16.57 -7.16 -0.53
N ARG A 169 16.48 -7.46 0.78
CA ARG A 169 17.05 -6.64 1.84
C ARG A 169 18.57 -6.49 1.75
N PRO A 170 19.37 -7.54 1.48
CA PRO A 170 20.81 -7.39 1.25
C PRO A 170 21.18 -6.52 0.04
N LEU A 171 20.31 -6.49 -0.99
CA LEU A 171 20.53 -5.73 -2.22
C LEU A 171 20.18 -4.24 -2.09
N ILE A 172 19.45 -3.86 -1.04
CA ILE A 172 19.13 -2.46 -0.75
C ILE A 172 20.37 -1.78 -0.20
N LYS A 173 20.96 -0.88 -0.99
CA LYS A 173 22.02 0.01 -0.49
C LYS A 173 21.34 1.12 0.32
N LYS A 174 21.50 1.08 1.64
CA LYS A 174 21.05 2.19 2.49
C LYS A 174 21.69 3.48 1.97
N PRO A 175 20.91 4.56 1.73
CA PRO A 175 21.50 5.85 1.40
C PRO A 175 22.42 6.26 2.56
N LYS A 176 23.66 6.66 2.24
CA LYS A 176 24.55 7.32 3.20
C LYS A 176 23.88 8.63 3.61
N ILE A 177 23.38 8.70 4.84
CA ILE A 177 22.99 9.97 5.45
C ILE A 177 24.32 10.68 5.76
N LEU A 178 24.78 11.54 4.86
CA LEU A 178 25.81 12.51 5.19
C LEU A 178 25.12 13.56 6.08
N LYS A 179 25.39 13.52 7.38
CA LYS A 179 25.06 14.63 8.27
C LYS A 179 26.04 15.77 7.92
N ASP A 180 25.55 16.76 7.19
CA ASP A 180 26.28 18.02 7.07
C ASP A 180 25.94 18.85 8.31
N GLU A 181 26.94 19.09 9.16
CA GLU A 181 26.73 19.58 10.53
C GLU A 181 26.47 21.09 10.63
N GLN A 182 26.30 21.80 9.51
CA GLN A 182 26.19 23.26 9.55
C GLN A 182 25.14 23.96 8.69
N ASN A 183 24.37 23.33 7.80
CA ASN A 183 23.19 23.99 7.21
C ASN A 183 22.21 22.95 6.67
N GLY A 184 20.92 23.24 6.79
CA GLY A 184 19.79 22.32 6.57
C GLY A 184 19.95 21.34 5.41
N VAL A 185 19.48 20.10 5.68
CA VAL A 185 19.44 18.91 4.82
C VAL A 185 19.29 19.24 3.32
N LEU A 186 20.40 19.23 2.59
CA LEU A 186 20.41 19.22 1.12
C LEU A 186 20.42 17.77 0.63
N ILE A 187 19.25 17.28 0.19
CA ILE A 187 19.15 16.00 -0.52
C ILE A 187 19.60 16.20 -1.96
N LYS A 188 20.85 15.88 -2.28
CA LYS A 188 21.31 15.78 -3.67
C LYS A 188 21.34 14.31 -4.09
N ASN A 189 20.65 14.01 -5.19
CA ASN A 189 20.55 12.75 -5.96
C ASN A 189 19.16 12.08 -6.00
N SER A 190 18.11 12.89 -6.20
CA SER A 190 16.86 12.44 -6.82
C SER A 190 16.38 13.54 -7.77
N PRO A 191 15.95 13.24 -9.02
CA PRO A 191 15.39 14.24 -9.93
C PRO A 191 14.10 14.91 -9.41
N VAL A 192 13.55 14.40 -8.29
CA VAL A 192 12.42 14.97 -7.56
C VAL A 192 12.80 16.23 -6.75
N ALA A 193 14.08 16.40 -6.38
CA ALA A 193 14.51 17.52 -5.55
C ALA A 193 14.52 18.86 -6.30
N THR A 194 14.58 18.84 -7.64
CA THR A 194 14.54 20.07 -8.44
C THR A 194 13.15 20.71 -8.42
N GLN A 195 12.07 19.93 -8.36
CA GLN A 195 10.70 20.48 -8.38
C GLN A 195 10.30 21.18 -7.07
N ILE A 196 10.85 20.75 -5.93
CA ILE A 196 10.51 21.33 -4.62
C ILE A 196 11.13 22.74 -4.44
N ASN A 197 12.21 23.05 -5.17
CA ASN A 197 12.87 24.36 -5.10
C ASN A 197 12.23 25.42 -5.99
N GLU A 198 11.46 25.05 -7.01
CA GLU A 198 10.72 26.01 -7.83
C GLU A 198 9.44 26.47 -7.11
N GLU A 199 8.73 25.55 -6.44
CA GLU A 199 7.48 25.84 -5.71
C GLU A 199 7.67 26.78 -4.49
N LYS A 200 8.89 26.87 -3.95
CA LYS A 200 9.22 27.77 -2.83
C LYS A 200 9.67 29.17 -3.23
N LYS A 201 9.86 29.45 -4.52
CA LYS A 201 10.21 30.80 -4.99
C LYS A 201 9.00 31.66 -5.35
N GLU A 202 7.80 31.08 -5.37
CA GLU A 202 6.56 31.77 -5.75
C GLU A 202 5.60 32.01 -4.56
N ILE A 203 6.06 31.88 -3.32
CA ILE A 203 5.30 32.26 -2.11
C ILE A 203 6.11 33.26 -1.29
#